data_AF-A0A0R1WLJ5-F1
#
_entry.id   AF-A0A0R1WLJ5-F1
#
_cell.length_a   1.000
_cell.length_b   1.000
_cell.length_c   1.000
_cell.angle_alpha   90.00
_cell.angle_beta   90.00
_cell.angle_gamma   90.00
#
_symmetry.space_group_name_H-M   'P 1'
#
loop_
_entity.id
_entity.type
_entity.pdbx_description
1 polymer ?
#
loop_
_entity_poly.entity_id
_entity_poly.type
_entity_poly.pdbx_seq_one_letter_code
_entity_poly.pdbx_strand_id
1 'polypeptide(L)'
;MIPHREIDENVGGGKSSKISKPQEQMMVTIDADKRLKVLEREKSAVEKCFFESDLETQKIISELYFKKYRTYTVEGLSYDHIVNCSVRTVKRLKGDFFQRLARELDIYEP
;
A
#
# COMPACT_ATOMS: atom_id res chain seq x y z
N MET A 1 16.09 66.96 -37.65
CA MET A 1 17.26 66.71 -36.79
C MET A 1 16.84 65.75 -35.67
N ILE A 2 17.28 64.49 -35.78
CA ILE A 2 17.66 63.49 -34.74
C ILE A 2 16.53 62.90 -33.85
N PRO A 3 16.53 61.61 -33.41
CA PRO A 3 17.43 60.44 -33.67
C PRO A 3 16.71 59.10 -34.06
N HIS A 4 17.54 58.14 -34.47
CA HIS A 4 17.27 56.69 -34.52
C HIS A 4 17.11 56.07 -33.12
N ARG A 5 16.22 55.08 -32.97
CA ARG A 5 16.32 54.08 -31.90
C ARG A 5 15.68 52.76 -32.35
N GLU A 6 16.51 51.79 -32.71
CA GLU A 6 16.11 50.38 -32.62
C GLU A 6 16.03 50.01 -31.13
N ILE A 7 14.93 49.39 -30.72
CA ILE A 7 14.88 48.66 -29.46
C ILE A 7 14.39 47.26 -29.80
N ASP A 8 15.37 46.37 -29.85
CA ASP A 8 15.26 44.94 -29.68
C ASP A 8 14.27 44.59 -28.54
N GLU A 9 13.15 43.96 -28.88
CA GLU A 9 12.21 43.34 -27.93
C GLU A 9 12.67 41.91 -27.54
N ASN A 10 13.98 41.63 -27.57
CA ASN A 10 14.58 40.62 -26.68
C ASN A 10 14.79 41.21 -25.27
N VAL A 11 13.78 41.94 -24.76
CA VAL A 11 13.80 42.46 -23.40
C VAL A 11 13.25 41.42 -22.46
N GLY A 12 14.16 40.82 -21.70
CA GLY A 12 13.83 40.20 -20.44
C GLY A 12 13.69 38.69 -20.53
N GLY A 13 14.81 37.98 -20.60
CA GLY A 13 15.72 37.94 -19.44
C GLY A 13 15.05 37.81 -18.05
N GLY A 14 13.79 37.39 -17.98
CA GLY A 14 13.17 36.93 -16.76
C GLY A 14 13.77 35.57 -16.49
N LYS A 15 14.87 35.53 -15.74
CA LYS A 15 15.16 34.40 -14.88
C LYS A 15 13.83 34.10 -14.21
N SER A 16 13.15 33.06 -14.69
CA SER A 16 12.08 32.46 -13.92
C SER A 16 12.83 31.89 -12.73
N SER A 17 13.01 32.71 -11.70
CA SER A 17 13.13 32.28 -10.34
C SER A 17 11.80 31.63 -10.00
N LYS A 18 11.48 30.51 -10.67
CA LYS A 18 10.91 29.40 -9.96
C LYS A 18 11.93 29.20 -8.87
N ILE A 19 11.63 29.72 -7.70
CA ILE A 19 12.18 29.19 -6.46
C ILE A 19 11.63 27.76 -6.46
N SER A 20 12.24 26.90 -7.29
CA SER A 20 12.34 25.49 -7.02
C SER A 20 12.93 25.52 -5.62
N LYS A 21 12.14 25.08 -4.66
CA LYS A 21 12.61 24.85 -3.32
C LYS A 21 13.10 23.41 -3.35
N PRO A 22 14.33 23.14 -3.83
CA PRO A 22 14.82 21.78 -4.02
C PRO A 22 14.80 21.00 -2.71
N GLN A 23 14.94 21.69 -1.57
CA GLN A 23 14.79 21.11 -0.24
C GLN A 23 13.36 20.64 0.05
N GLU A 24 12.33 21.43 -0.29
CA GLU A 24 10.92 21.01 -0.12
C GLU A 24 10.58 19.87 -1.08
N GLN A 25 11.01 19.96 -2.35
CA GLN A 25 10.81 18.87 -3.32
C GLN A 25 11.53 17.59 -2.88
N MET A 26 12.76 17.68 -2.38
CA MET A 26 13.50 16.54 -1.85
C MET A 26 12.83 15.94 -0.62
N MET A 27 12.31 16.77 0.30
CA MET A 27 11.57 16.30 1.47
C MET A 27 10.29 15.55 1.05
N VAL A 28 9.55 16.09 0.09
CA VAL A 28 8.37 15.42 -0.49
C VAL A 28 8.76 14.07 -1.11
N THR A 29 9.86 14.00 -1.87
CA THR A 29 10.34 12.74 -2.45
C THR A 29 10.75 11.73 -1.37
N ILE A 30 11.49 12.17 -0.34
CA ILE A 30 11.92 11.30 0.77
C ILE A 30 10.71 10.72 1.51
N ASP A 31 9.69 11.53 1.79
CA ASP A 31 8.51 11.07 2.50
C ASP A 31 7.62 10.16 1.63
N ALA A 32 7.53 10.45 0.33
CA ALA A 32 6.90 9.55 -0.63
C ALA A 32 7.62 8.20 -0.70
N ASP A 33 8.95 8.19 -0.77
CA ASP A 33 9.77 6.98 -0.79
C ASP A 33 9.62 6.16 0.49
N LYS A 34 9.60 6.81 1.66
CA LYS A 34 9.34 6.13 2.94
C LYS A 34 7.98 5.44 2.93
N ARG A 35 6.93 6.16 2.50
CA ARG A 35 5.57 5.60 2.42
C ARG A 35 5.51 4.42 1.46
N LEU A 36 6.16 4.53 0.31
CA LEU A 36 6.23 3.45 -0.68
C LEU A 36 6.95 2.21 -0.10
N LYS A 37 8.09 2.40 0.56
CA LYS A 37 8.82 1.31 1.23
C LYS A 37 8.02 0.61 2.32
N VAL A 38 7.22 1.36 3.08
CA VAL A 38 6.33 0.77 4.10
C VAL A 38 5.25 -0.11 3.43
N LEU A 39 4.61 0.38 2.37
CA LEU A 39 3.61 -0.38 1.62
C LEU A 39 4.21 -1.64 0.97
N GLU A 40 5.42 -1.55 0.42
CA GLU A 40 6.14 -2.70 -0.12
C GLU A 40 6.46 -3.74 0.96
N ARG A 41 6.91 -3.29 2.14
CA ARG A 41 7.16 -4.16 3.30
C ARG A 41 5.87 -4.86 3.75
N GLU A 42 4.78 -4.11 3.89
CA GLU A 42 3.48 -4.65 4.30
C GLU A 42 2.97 -5.69 3.30
N LYS A 43 3.02 -5.36 2.00
CA LYS A 43 2.65 -6.29 0.93
C LYS A 43 3.47 -7.57 0.99
N SER A 44 4.80 -7.44 1.10
CA SER A 44 5.72 -8.59 1.18
C SER A 44 5.40 -9.49 2.38
N ALA A 45 5.15 -8.90 3.55
CA ALA A 45 4.76 -9.65 4.74
C ALA A 45 3.44 -10.41 4.57
N VAL A 46 2.43 -9.78 3.95
CA VAL A 46 1.14 -10.42 3.62
C VAL A 46 1.35 -11.57 2.64
N GLU A 47 2.10 -11.36 1.55
CA GLU A 47 2.37 -12.37 0.54
C GLU A 47 3.09 -13.58 1.15
N LYS A 48 4.16 -13.34 1.92
CA LYS A 48 4.90 -14.40 2.62
C LYS A 48 3.99 -15.21 3.54
N CYS A 49 3.24 -14.55 4.43
CA CYS A 49 2.32 -15.23 5.34
C CYS A 49 1.24 -16.02 4.58
N PHE A 50 0.74 -15.48 3.47
CA PHE A 50 -0.29 -16.10 2.65
C PHE A 50 0.23 -17.35 1.95
N PHE A 51 1.36 -17.27 1.25
CA PHE A 51 1.91 -18.41 0.51
C PHE A 51 2.47 -19.52 1.41
N GLU A 52 2.91 -19.20 2.63
CA GLU A 52 3.32 -20.20 3.63
C GLU A 52 2.12 -20.84 4.36
N SER A 53 0.90 -20.31 4.19
CA SER A 53 -0.31 -20.88 4.82
C SER A 53 -0.84 -22.10 4.08
N ASP A 54 -1.59 -22.94 4.78
CA ASP A 54 -2.32 -24.05 4.16
C ASP A 54 -3.43 -23.55 3.21
N LEU A 55 -3.89 -24.44 2.32
CA LEU A 55 -4.86 -24.12 1.27
C LEU A 55 -6.18 -23.57 1.82
N GLU A 56 -6.65 -24.07 2.96
CA GLU A 56 -7.91 -23.60 3.55
C GLU A 56 -7.73 -22.19 4.12
N THR A 57 -6.62 -21.93 4.82
CA THR A 57 -6.27 -20.58 5.27
C THR A 57 -6.14 -19.61 4.10
N GLN A 58 -5.51 -20.00 2.99
CA GLN A 58 -5.40 -19.16 1.78
C GLN A 58 -6.79 -18.82 1.21
N LYS A 59 -7.69 -19.80 1.10
CA LYS A 59 -9.09 -19.55 0.67
C LYS A 59 -9.80 -18.61 1.63
N ILE A 60 -9.69 -18.84 2.94
CA ILE A 60 -10.31 -17.97 3.96
C ILE A 60 -9.84 -16.52 3.79
N ILE A 61 -8.53 -16.29 3.71
CA ILE A 61 -7.98 -14.93 3.65
C ILE A 61 -8.33 -14.25 2.33
N SER A 62 -8.23 -14.95 1.21
CA SER A 62 -8.54 -14.38 -0.11
C SER A 62 -10.02 -13.97 -0.23
N GLU A 63 -10.94 -14.82 0.20
CA GLU A 63 -12.38 -14.56 0.17
C GLU A 63 -12.80 -13.41 1.10
N LEU A 64 -12.17 -13.30 2.27
CA LEU A 64 -12.55 -12.31 3.28
C LEU A 64 -11.89 -10.94 3.07
N TYR A 65 -10.66 -10.90 2.57
CA TYR A 65 -9.82 -9.70 2.63
C TYR A 65 -9.26 -9.23 1.28
N PHE A 66 -9.05 -10.12 0.31
CA PHE A 66 -8.46 -9.72 -0.99
C PHE A 66 -9.53 -9.32 -2.01
N LYS A 67 -10.76 -9.82 -1.86
CA LYS A 67 -11.87 -9.39 -2.72
C LYS A 67 -12.24 -7.95 -2.43
N LYS A 68 -12.35 -7.14 -3.51
CA LYS A 68 -12.84 -5.75 -3.45
C LYS A 68 -14.21 -5.65 -2.78
N TYR A 69 -15.09 -6.61 -3.06
CA TYR A 69 -16.40 -6.73 -2.43
C TYR A 69 -16.52 -8.12 -1.82
N ARG A 70 -16.61 -8.16 -0.49
CA ARG A 70 -16.71 -9.40 0.27
C ARG A 70 -18.08 -10.05 0.04
N THR A 71 -18.07 -11.31 -0.41
CA THR A 71 -19.30 -12.08 -0.66
C THR A 71 -19.76 -12.86 0.57
N TYR A 72 -18.81 -13.40 1.35
CA TYR A 72 -19.12 -14.33 2.44
C TYR A 72 -18.80 -13.77 3.81
N THR A 73 -19.62 -14.11 4.80
CA THR A 73 -19.26 -13.92 6.21
C THR A 73 -18.28 -15.01 6.67
N VAL A 74 -17.70 -14.90 7.86
CA VAL A 74 -16.82 -15.96 8.41
C VAL A 74 -17.60 -17.28 8.55
N GLU A 75 -18.87 -17.19 8.93
CA GLU A 75 -19.79 -18.32 9.02
C GLU A 75 -20.21 -18.83 7.63
N GLY A 76 -20.51 -17.91 6.71
CA GLY A 76 -20.88 -18.24 5.33
C GLY A 76 -19.83 -19.06 4.60
N LEU A 77 -18.53 -18.83 4.85
CA LEU A 77 -17.47 -19.66 4.27
C LEU A 77 -17.64 -21.16 4.58
N SER A 78 -18.07 -21.48 5.80
CA SER A 78 -18.27 -22.86 6.25
C SER A 78 -19.62 -23.41 5.82
N TYR A 79 -20.70 -22.64 6.01
CA TYR A 79 -22.06 -23.08 5.69
C TYR A 79 -22.31 -23.24 4.19
N ASP A 80 -21.68 -22.39 3.37
CA ASP A 80 -21.81 -22.44 1.91
C ASP A 80 -20.74 -23.34 1.26
N HIS A 81 -20.00 -24.12 2.06
CA HIS A 81 -18.96 -25.06 1.62
C HIS A 81 -17.86 -24.44 0.74
N ILE A 82 -17.54 -23.17 0.96
CA ILE A 82 -16.40 -22.50 0.31
C ILE A 82 -15.08 -23.05 0.84
N VAL A 83 -15.08 -23.43 2.12
CA VAL A 83 -13.96 -24.08 2.80
C VAL A 83 -14.43 -25.35 3.48
N ASN A 84 -13.57 -26.37 3.50
CA ASN A 84 -13.88 -27.70 4.01
C ASN A 84 -13.61 -27.79 5.52
N CYS A 85 -14.01 -26.78 6.28
CA CYS A 85 -13.81 -26.77 7.73
C CYS A 85 -14.94 -26.07 8.48
N SER A 86 -15.10 -26.40 9.76
CA SER A 86 -16.13 -25.83 10.62
C SER A 86 -15.90 -24.33 10.86
N VAL A 87 -16.96 -23.57 11.19
CA VAL A 87 -16.87 -22.15 11.59
C VAL A 87 -15.81 -21.92 12.68
N ARG A 88 -15.73 -22.82 13.67
CA ARG A 88 -14.72 -22.74 14.75
C ARG A 88 -13.30 -22.82 14.17
N THR A 89 -13.09 -23.76 13.25
CA THR A 89 -11.81 -23.92 12.56
C THR A 89 -11.48 -22.69 11.71
N VAL A 90 -12.45 -22.15 10.96
CA VAL A 90 -12.26 -20.90 10.19
C VAL A 90 -11.81 -19.75 11.08
N LYS A 91 -12.50 -19.53 12.20
CA LYS A 91 -12.16 -18.48 13.18
C LYS A 91 -10.74 -18.66 13.71
N ARG A 92 -10.35 -19.90 14.02
CA ARG A 92 -8.99 -20.23 14.50
C ARG A 92 -7.93 -19.99 13.41
N LEU A 93 -8.08 -20.56 12.23
CA LEU A 93 -7.11 -20.42 11.12
C LEU A 93 -6.90 -18.95 10.73
N LYS A 94 -7.99 -18.18 10.67
CA LYS A 94 -7.94 -16.73 10.48
C LYS A 94 -7.14 -16.04 11.60
N GLY A 95 -7.38 -16.41 12.86
CA GLY A 95 -6.64 -15.87 14.01
C GLY A 95 -5.15 -16.19 13.94
N ASP A 96 -4.80 -17.46 13.69
CA ASP A 96 -3.43 -17.94 13.56
C ASP A 96 -2.69 -17.23 12.42
N PHE A 97 -3.39 -16.94 11.30
CA PHE A 97 -2.85 -16.13 10.20
C PHE A 97 -2.52 -14.70 10.65
N PHE A 98 -3.44 -14.00 11.31
CA PHE A 98 -3.20 -12.63 11.76
C PHE A 98 -2.12 -12.53 12.83
N GLN A 99 -1.99 -13.53 13.70
CA GLN A 99 -0.88 -13.58 14.66
C GLN A 99 0.47 -13.72 13.95
N ARG A 100 0.58 -14.57 12.93
CA ARG A 100 1.81 -14.69 12.13
C ARG A 100 2.12 -13.40 11.38
N LEU A 101 1.11 -12.79 10.76
CA LEU A 101 1.26 -11.52 10.06
C LEU A 101 1.69 -10.39 11.01
N ALA A 102 1.11 -10.33 12.21
CA ALA A 102 1.48 -9.33 13.22
C ALA A 102 2.94 -9.47 13.67
N ARG A 103 3.45 -10.71 13.77
CA ARG A 103 4.88 -10.95 14.05
C ARG A 103 5.77 -10.53 12.89
N GLU A 104 5.39 -10.82 11.64
CA GLU A 104 6.17 -10.42 10.46
C GLU A 104 6.24 -8.88 10.28
N LEU A 105 5.18 -8.20 10.70
CA LEU A 105 5.08 -6.74 10.65
C LEU A 105 5.69 -6.04 11.89
N ASP A 106 6.21 -6.79 12.87
CA ASP A 106 6.69 -6.26 14.16
C ASP A 106 5.65 -5.42 14.93
N ILE A 107 4.36 -5.74 14.79
CA ILE A 107 3.24 -5.04 15.46
C ILE A 107 2.61 -5.86 16.61
N TYR A 108 3.22 -6.98 16.97
CA TYR A 108 2.72 -7.87 18.02
C TYR A 108 3.19 -7.43 19.41
N GLU A 109 2.26 -7.22 20.34
CA GLU A 109 2.54 -7.01 21.76
C GLU A 109 2.33 -8.36 22.51
N PRO A 110 3.29 -8.81 23.34
CA PRO A 110 3.30 -10.14 23.97
C PRO A 110 2.15 -10.41 24.95
#